data_AF-A0A346CDS7-F1
#
_entry.id   AF-A0A346CDS7-F1
#
_cell.length_a   1.000
_cell.length_b   1.000
_cell.length_c   1.000
_cell.angle_alpha   90.00
_cell.angle_beta   90.00
_cell.angle_gamma   90.00
#
_symmetry.space_group_name_H-M   'P 1'
#
loop_
_entity.id
_entity.type
_entity.pdbx_description
1 polymer ?
#
loop_
_entity_poly.entity_id
_entity_poly.type
_entity_poly.pdbx_seq_one_letter_code
_entity_poly.pdbx_strand_id
1 'polypeptide(L)'
;MAGLFAAFAYSVMPGLARSSDRTFVEAMQNINKAILNPVFMFPFMAAIPLLGLAVVLAWRGHGRAALPWLIAALVLYLLAFVVTSGLNVPLNDQLAKAGSPDHIKDPAAVRENFESAWAAWNIVRALLHTAAFGCLLWTLIVFGAHRTQETAATATLTPRPLAAEQPNGGIHPGPAPVAGSPTAQVGPTLQGQRAPWTRGPRR
;
A
#
# COMPACT_ATOMS: atom_id res chain seq x y z
N MET A 1 6.63 -1.21 5.98
CA MET A 1 8.11 -1.22 6.14
C MET A 1 8.83 -0.13 5.36
N ALA A 2 8.54 0.08 4.07
CA ALA A 2 9.22 1.08 3.23
C ALA A 2 9.39 2.45 3.91
N GLY A 3 8.29 3.05 4.35
CA GLY A 3 8.31 4.36 5.02
C GLY A 3 9.16 4.40 6.30
N LEU A 4 9.14 3.35 7.12
CA LEU A 4 9.92 3.30 8.36
C LEU A 4 11.43 3.37 8.06
N PHE A 5 11.94 2.50 7.19
CA PHE A 5 13.37 2.47 6.88
C PHE A 5 13.81 3.69 6.08
N ALA A 6 12.95 4.19 5.19
CA ALA A 6 13.20 5.43 4.45
C ALA A 6 13.31 6.63 5.42
N ALA A 7 12.37 6.77 6.37
CA ALA A 7 12.43 7.85 7.36
C ALA A 7 13.72 7.82 8.18
N PHE A 8 14.21 6.63 8.54
CA PHE A 8 15.52 6.51 9.17
C PHE A 8 16.67 6.96 8.27
N ALA A 9 16.61 6.66 6.98
CA ALA A 9 17.65 7.04 6.02
C ALA A 9 17.72 8.54 5.75
N TYR A 10 16.59 9.21 5.47
CA TYR A 10 16.60 10.62 5.04
C TYR A 10 16.37 11.62 6.16
N SER A 11 15.90 11.20 7.34
CA SER A 11 15.52 12.11 8.43
C SER A 11 16.16 11.76 9.76
N VAL A 12 15.92 10.55 10.29
CA VAL A 12 16.35 10.22 11.67
C VAL A 12 17.86 10.16 11.79
N MET A 13 18.55 9.37 10.95
CA MET A 13 20.01 9.26 11.02
C MET A 13 20.70 10.60 10.71
N PRO A 14 20.34 11.35 9.65
CA PRO A 14 20.89 12.70 9.45
C PRO A 14 20.59 13.69 10.58
N GLY A 15 19.47 13.53 11.28
CA GLY A 15 19.13 14.32 12.47
C GLY A 15 20.05 13.99 13.64
N LEU A 16 20.17 12.70 13.97
CA LEU A 16 21.07 12.21 15.02
C LEU A 16 22.55 12.51 14.71
N ALA A 17 22.93 12.52 13.43
CA ALA A 17 24.28 12.82 12.99
C ALA A 17 24.78 14.19 13.48
N ARG A 18 23.85 15.13 13.69
CA ARG A 18 24.12 16.49 14.18
C ARG A 18 24.20 16.59 15.71
N SER A 19 23.94 15.50 16.42
CA SER A 19 24.05 15.43 17.88
C SER A 19 25.48 15.09 18.31
N SER A 20 25.78 15.27 19.60
CA SER A 20 27.03 14.78 20.19
C SER A 20 27.10 13.25 20.12
N ASP A 21 28.31 12.69 20.18
CA ASP A 21 28.51 11.24 20.07
C ASP A 21 27.83 10.46 21.19
N ARG A 22 27.87 10.98 22.42
CA ARG A 22 27.16 10.39 23.56
C ARG A 22 25.66 10.39 23.33
N THR A 23 25.08 11.52 22.90
CA THR A 23 23.64 11.62 22.61
C THR A 23 23.24 10.69 21.47
N PHE A 24 24.06 10.57 20.43
CA PHE A 24 23.84 9.63 19.33
C PHE A 24 23.80 8.18 19.84
N VAL A 25 24.82 7.76 20.60
CA VAL A 25 24.93 6.37 21.12
C VAL A 25 23.75 6.06 22.03
N GLU A 26 23.44 6.95 22.97
CA GLU A 26 22.30 6.81 23.87
C GLU A 26 20.97 6.68 23.11
N ALA A 27 20.72 7.61 22.17
CA ALA A 27 19.51 7.59 21.37
C ALA A 27 19.38 6.30 20.56
N MET A 28 20.45 5.88 19.88
CA MET A 28 20.42 4.66 19.07
C MET A 28 20.27 3.39 19.93
N GLN A 29 20.91 3.30 21.10
CA GLN A 29 20.68 2.20 22.03
C GLN A 29 19.21 2.15 22.49
N ASN A 30 18.63 3.30 22.83
CA ASN A 30 17.23 3.39 23.27
C ASN A 30 16.25 3.04 22.14
N ILE A 31 16.48 3.55 20.92
CA ILE A 31 15.69 3.22 19.72
C ILE A 31 15.75 1.71 19.44
N ASN A 32 16.95 1.11 19.47
CA ASN A 32 17.14 -0.32 19.22
C ASN A 32 16.41 -1.21 20.22
N LYS A 33 16.27 -0.76 21.48
CA LYS A 33 15.44 -1.45 22.48
C LYS A 33 13.95 -1.21 22.23
N ALA A 34 13.55 0.04 22.00
CA ALA A 34 12.15 0.44 21.84
C ALA A 34 11.49 -0.18 20.61
N ILE A 35 12.23 -0.40 19.52
CA ILE A 35 11.69 -0.98 18.28
C ILE A 35 11.32 -2.47 18.44
N LEU A 36 11.87 -3.17 19.42
CA LEU A 36 11.55 -4.58 19.72
C LEU A 36 10.24 -4.68 20.51
N ASN A 37 9.14 -4.31 19.85
CA ASN A 37 7.79 -4.36 20.41
C ASN A 37 6.80 -5.02 19.44
N PRO A 38 5.63 -5.51 19.90
CA PRO A 38 4.66 -6.18 19.05
C PRO A 38 4.14 -5.36 17.87
N VAL A 39 4.02 -4.03 18.02
CA VAL A 39 3.51 -3.13 16.97
C VAL A 39 4.47 -3.07 15.77
N PHE A 40 5.78 -3.18 16.00
CA PHE A 40 6.77 -3.33 14.92
C PHE A 40 6.91 -4.79 14.47
N MET A 41 7.02 -5.73 15.42
CA MET A 41 7.25 -7.15 15.11
C MET A 41 6.15 -7.74 14.25
N PHE A 42 4.88 -7.43 14.54
CA PHE A 42 3.75 -8.01 13.82
C PHE A 42 3.76 -7.70 12.31
N PRO A 43 3.72 -6.44 11.85
CA PRO A 43 3.75 -6.14 10.42
C PRO A 43 5.08 -6.49 9.74
N PHE A 44 6.20 -6.50 10.48
CA PHE A 44 7.50 -6.89 9.94
C PHE A 44 7.57 -8.41 9.69
N MET A 45 7.08 -9.22 10.62
CA MET A 45 7.11 -10.69 10.49
C MET A 45 5.98 -11.21 9.61
N ALA A 46 4.75 -10.71 9.78
CA ALA A 46 3.57 -11.19 9.08
C ALA A 46 3.64 -10.96 7.56
N ALA A 47 4.42 -9.98 7.10
CA ALA A 47 4.55 -9.70 5.67
C ALA A 47 5.08 -10.90 4.87
N ILE A 48 6.02 -11.69 5.41
CA ILE A 48 6.60 -12.85 4.71
C ILE A 48 5.55 -13.94 4.42
N PRO A 49 4.85 -14.50 5.43
CA PRO A 49 3.83 -15.51 5.17
C PRO A 49 2.64 -14.96 4.38
N LEU A 50 2.26 -13.70 4.55
CA LEU A 50 1.19 -13.09 3.76
C LEU A 50 1.58 -12.94 2.27
N LEU A 51 2.81 -12.54 1.98
CA LEU A 51 3.34 -12.52 0.60
C LEU A 51 3.43 -13.92 0.02
N GLY A 52 3.91 -14.90 0.80
CA GLY A 52 3.93 -16.31 0.38
C GLY A 52 2.53 -16.85 0.06
N LEU A 53 1.54 -16.56 0.92
CA LEU A 53 0.15 -16.92 0.68
C LEU A 53 -0.39 -16.24 -0.58
N ALA A 54 -0.10 -14.94 -0.78
CA ALA A 54 -0.52 -14.23 -1.98
C ALA A 54 0.06 -14.85 -3.25
N VAL A 55 1.33 -15.25 -3.24
CA VAL A 55 1.97 -15.99 -4.36
C VAL A 55 1.24 -17.30 -4.63
N VAL A 56 0.96 -18.11 -3.60
CA VAL A 56 0.26 -19.40 -3.75
C VAL A 56 -1.15 -19.21 -4.30
N LEU A 57 -1.90 -18.23 -3.78
CA LEU A 57 -3.26 -17.94 -4.25
C LEU A 57 -3.27 -17.43 -5.69
N ALA A 58 -2.34 -16.55 -6.05
CA ALA A 58 -2.21 -16.04 -7.41
C ALA A 58 -1.82 -17.14 -8.41
N TRP A 59 -1.00 -18.10 -7.98
CA TRP A 59 -0.59 -19.24 -8.81
C TRP A 59 -1.72 -20.26 -9.03
N ARG A 60 -2.57 -20.49 -8.02
CA ARG A 60 -3.69 -21.45 -8.10
C ARG A 60 -4.96 -20.87 -8.72
N GLY A 61 -5.15 -19.56 -8.70
CA GLY A 61 -6.33 -18.88 -9.24
C GLY A 61 -6.06 -18.10 -10.54
N HIS A 62 -6.90 -17.10 -10.79
CA HIS A 62 -6.83 -16.19 -11.96
C HIS A 62 -5.77 -15.06 -11.79
N GLY A 63 -4.79 -15.23 -10.89
CA GLY A 63 -3.80 -14.20 -10.56
C GLY A 63 -2.48 -14.30 -11.31
N ARG A 64 -2.38 -15.15 -12.35
CA ARG A 64 -1.10 -15.50 -13.00
C ARG A 64 -0.35 -14.30 -13.57
N ALA A 65 -1.06 -13.30 -14.08
CA ALA A 65 -0.42 -12.08 -14.59
C ALA A 65 0.26 -11.22 -13.52
N ALA A 66 -0.23 -11.28 -12.28
CA ALA A 66 0.33 -10.55 -11.16
C ALA A 66 1.44 -11.34 -10.43
N LEU A 67 1.59 -12.64 -10.76
CA LEU A 67 2.50 -13.56 -10.08
C LEU A 67 3.97 -13.14 -10.12
N PRO A 68 4.56 -12.67 -11.25
CA PRO A 68 5.96 -12.25 -11.26
C PRO A 68 6.25 -11.11 -10.28
N TRP A 69 5.31 -10.17 -10.14
CA TRP A 69 5.43 -9.02 -9.26
C TRP A 69 5.28 -9.39 -7.78
N LEU A 70 4.40 -10.35 -7.46
CA LEU A 70 4.29 -10.91 -6.12
C LEU A 70 5.56 -11.68 -5.71
N ILE A 71 6.13 -12.47 -6.61
CA ILE A 71 7.40 -13.18 -6.38
C ILE A 71 8.53 -12.17 -6.17
N ALA A 72 8.64 -11.15 -7.02
CA ALA A 72 9.63 -10.09 -6.87
C ALA A 72 9.48 -9.38 -5.52
N ALA A 73 8.26 -9.01 -5.12
CA ALA A 73 7.99 -8.40 -3.81
C ALA A 73 8.43 -9.30 -2.65
N LEU A 74 8.12 -10.60 -2.70
CA LEU A 74 8.54 -11.57 -1.69
C LEU A 74 10.06 -11.68 -1.60
N VAL A 75 10.75 -11.85 -2.73
CA VAL A 75 12.22 -11.96 -2.77
C VAL A 75 12.88 -10.70 -2.22
N LEU A 76 12.44 -9.52 -2.67
CA LEU A 76 12.95 -8.23 -2.18
C LEU A 76 12.75 -8.07 -0.67
N TYR A 77 11.58 -8.48 -0.16
CA TYR A 77 11.30 -8.46 1.27
C TYR A 77 12.23 -9.41 2.05
N LEU A 78 12.43 -10.63 1.56
CA LEU A 78 13.34 -11.62 2.17
C LEU A 78 14.79 -11.12 2.18
N LEU A 79 15.26 -10.51 1.09
CA LEU A 79 16.58 -9.88 1.05
C LEU A 79 16.71 -8.78 2.10
N ALA A 80 15.70 -7.91 2.25
CA ALA A 80 15.70 -6.88 3.27
C ALA A 80 15.69 -7.45 4.70
N PHE A 81 14.99 -8.57 4.90
CA PHE A 81 14.99 -9.32 6.16
C PHE A 81 16.37 -9.91 6.47
N VAL A 82 17.07 -10.47 5.48
CA VAL A 82 18.44 -10.96 5.62
C VAL A 82 19.41 -9.82 5.95
N VAL A 83 19.31 -8.67 5.28
CA VAL A 83 20.11 -7.48 5.63
C VAL A 83 19.82 -7.04 7.07
N THR A 84 18.55 -7.05 7.47
CA THR A 84 18.15 -6.70 8.85
C THR A 84 18.81 -7.62 9.87
N SER A 85 18.61 -8.94 9.73
CA SER A 85 19.05 -9.93 10.71
C SER A 85 20.54 -10.22 10.67
N GLY A 86 21.17 -10.17 9.49
CA GLY A 86 22.57 -10.50 9.29
C GLY A 86 23.55 -9.32 9.39
N LEU A 87 23.07 -8.07 9.27
CA LEU A 87 23.94 -6.88 9.24
C LEU A 87 23.51 -5.84 10.28
N ASN A 88 22.27 -5.35 10.21
CA ASN A 88 21.82 -4.29 11.14
C ASN A 88 21.67 -4.78 12.58
N VAL A 89 21.12 -5.97 12.82
CA VAL A 89 20.97 -6.52 14.17
C VAL A 89 22.34 -6.76 14.83
N PRO A 90 23.34 -7.40 14.17
CA PRO A 90 24.69 -7.50 14.74
C PRO A 90 25.35 -6.16 15.06
N LEU A 91 25.13 -5.13 14.24
CA LEU A 91 25.60 -3.77 14.55
C LEU A 91 24.90 -3.20 15.79
N ASN A 92 23.59 -3.42 15.93
CA ASN A 92 22.83 -3.01 17.12
C ASN A 92 23.32 -3.71 18.39
N ASP A 93 23.63 -5.01 18.30
CA ASP A 93 24.14 -5.79 19.42
C ASP A 93 25.55 -5.33 19.83
N GLN A 94 26.40 -4.98 18.87
CA GLN A 94 27.70 -4.37 19.13
C GLN A 94 27.56 -3.02 19.84
N LEU A 95 26.65 -2.17 19.38
CA LEU A 95 26.36 -0.88 20.02
C LEU A 95 25.85 -1.08 21.46
N ALA A 96 25.01 -2.08 21.70
CA ALA A 96 24.51 -2.40 23.04
C ALA A 96 25.64 -2.92 23.96
N LYS A 97 26.58 -3.71 23.43
CA LYS A 97 27.74 -4.23 24.17
C LYS A 97 28.75 -3.16 24.58
N ALA A 98 28.71 -1.97 23.98
CA ALA A 98 29.53 -0.84 24.41
C ALA A 98 29.22 -0.37 25.85
N GLY A 99 28.07 -0.76 26.41
CA GLY A 99 27.70 -0.47 27.81
C GLY A 99 26.84 0.79 27.95
N SER A 100 26.70 1.25 29.20
CA SER A 100 25.92 2.45 29.53
C SER A 100 26.57 3.70 28.93
N PRO A 101 25.84 4.55 28.19
CA PRO A 101 26.38 5.77 27.59
C PRO A 101 27.10 6.69 28.57
N ASP A 102 26.71 6.69 29.85
CA ASP A 102 27.31 7.50 30.92
C ASP A 102 28.69 6.99 31.36
N HIS A 103 29.01 5.74 31.05
CA HIS A 103 30.24 5.05 31.45
C HIS A 103 31.16 4.73 30.26
N ILE A 104 30.74 5.05 29.03
CA ILE A 104 31.59 4.89 27.84
C ILE A 104 32.70 5.93 27.89
N LYS A 105 33.96 5.47 27.91
CA LYS A 105 35.15 6.33 27.94
C LYS A 105 35.33 7.13 26.65
N ASP A 106 35.03 6.50 25.51
CA ASP A 106 35.17 7.10 24.17
C ASP A 106 33.91 6.83 23.32
N PRO A 107 32.87 7.68 23.43
CA PRO A 107 31.66 7.55 22.63
C PRO A 107 31.89 7.80 21.13
N ALA A 108 32.93 8.55 20.77
CA ALA A 108 33.26 8.86 19.38
C ALA A 108 33.70 7.59 18.63
N ALA A 109 34.60 6.81 19.23
CA ALA A 109 35.04 5.53 18.65
C ALA A 109 33.90 4.52 18.53
N VAL A 110 32.97 4.47 19.50
CA VAL A 110 31.78 3.61 19.43
C VAL A 110 30.89 4.02 18.27
N ARG A 111 30.68 5.32 18.10
CA ARG A 111 29.86 5.88 17.01
C ARG A 111 30.49 5.63 15.64
N GLU A 112 31.79 5.87 15.48
CA GLU A 112 32.52 5.66 14.22
C GLU A 112 32.37 4.22 13.71
N ASN A 113 32.46 3.24 14.62
CA ASN A 113 32.30 1.82 14.29
C ASN A 113 30.85 1.40 13.96
N PHE A 114 29.86 2.27 14.20
CA PHE A 114 28.45 1.94 14.06
C PHE A 114 27.73 2.77 12.98
N GLU A 115 27.82 4.10 13.03
CA GLU A 115 26.91 5.01 12.32
C GLU A 115 26.91 4.79 10.81
N SER A 116 28.07 4.89 10.17
CA SER A 116 28.16 4.84 8.70
C SER A 116 27.75 3.47 8.16
N ALA A 117 28.21 2.39 8.80
CA ALA A 117 27.86 1.03 8.41
C ALA A 117 26.35 0.78 8.61
N TRP A 118 25.80 1.17 9.76
CA TRP A 118 24.39 0.98 10.05
C TRP A 118 23.49 1.77 9.10
N ALA A 119 23.83 3.04 8.85
CA ALA A 119 23.09 3.91 7.94
C ALA A 119 23.12 3.40 6.50
N ALA A 120 24.28 2.93 6.01
CA ALA A 120 24.40 2.35 4.67
C ALA A 120 23.50 1.12 4.50
N TRP A 121 23.51 0.17 5.45
CA TRP A 121 22.64 -1.00 5.38
C TRP A 121 21.17 -0.65 5.60
N ASN A 122 20.85 0.38 6.37
CA ASN A 122 19.49 0.87 6.47
C ASN A 122 18.99 1.50 5.15
N ILE A 123 19.83 2.20 4.39
CA ILE A 123 19.49 2.69 3.05
C ILE A 123 19.16 1.50 2.13
N VAL A 124 19.97 0.44 2.14
CA VAL A 124 19.68 -0.78 1.37
C VAL A 124 18.32 -1.36 1.75
N ARG A 125 18.00 -1.45 3.05
CA ARG A 125 16.68 -1.90 3.52
C ARG A 125 15.54 -0.99 3.04
N ALA A 126 15.75 0.32 3.07
CA ALA A 126 14.77 1.29 2.58
C ALA A 126 14.50 1.08 1.08
N LEU A 127 15.54 0.93 0.27
CA LEU A 127 15.42 0.69 -1.17
C LEU A 127 14.70 -0.64 -1.46
N LEU A 128 15.12 -1.73 -0.83
CA LEU A 128 14.50 -3.05 -1.00
C LEU A 128 13.02 -3.06 -0.63
N HIS A 129 12.66 -2.50 0.53
CA HIS A 129 11.26 -2.42 0.94
C HIS A 129 10.44 -1.46 0.08
N THR A 130 11.03 -0.38 -0.44
CA THR A 130 10.35 0.55 -1.34
C THR A 130 10.11 -0.09 -2.71
N ALA A 131 11.09 -0.82 -3.23
CA ALA A 131 10.93 -1.60 -4.46
C ALA A 131 9.87 -2.69 -4.29
N ALA A 132 9.89 -3.45 -3.18
CA ALA A 132 8.87 -4.45 -2.87
C ALA A 132 7.47 -3.82 -2.79
N PHE A 133 7.35 -2.65 -2.16
CA PHE A 133 6.09 -1.90 -2.11
C PHE A 133 5.63 -1.47 -3.52
N GLY A 134 6.54 -1.00 -4.37
CA GLY A 134 6.25 -0.70 -5.78
C GLY A 134 5.73 -1.92 -6.56
N CYS A 135 6.36 -3.09 -6.39
CA CYS A 135 5.89 -4.34 -6.99
C CYS A 135 4.47 -4.70 -6.51
N LEU A 136 4.15 -4.46 -5.24
CA LEU A 136 2.81 -4.70 -4.70
C LEU A 136 1.77 -3.73 -5.25
N LEU A 137 2.11 -2.44 -5.40
CA LEU A 137 1.22 -1.48 -6.06
C LEU A 137 0.94 -1.90 -7.52
N TRP A 138 1.98 -2.33 -8.22
CA TRP A 138 1.83 -2.80 -9.60
C TRP A 138 1.03 -4.10 -9.70
N THR A 139 1.19 -5.01 -8.73
CA THR A 139 0.37 -6.21 -8.58
C THR A 139 -1.12 -5.84 -8.53
N LEU A 140 -1.51 -4.83 -7.75
CA LEU A 140 -2.90 -4.39 -7.65
C LEU A 140 -3.43 -3.83 -8.99
N ILE A 141 -2.60 -3.06 -9.71
CA ILE A 141 -2.96 -2.50 -11.03
C ILE A 141 -3.19 -3.63 -12.04
N VAL A 142 -2.23 -4.55 -12.17
CA VAL A 142 -2.31 -5.67 -13.12
C VAL A 142 -3.51 -6.57 -12.78
N PHE A 143 -3.66 -6.93 -11.51
CA PHE A 143 -4.75 -7.80 -11.07
C PHE A 143 -6.13 -7.15 -11.28
N GLY A 144 -6.27 -5.85 -11.03
CA GLY A 144 -7.48 -5.10 -11.30
C GLY A 144 -7.82 -5.02 -12.79
N ALA A 145 -6.83 -4.79 -13.65
CA ALA A 145 -7.02 -4.73 -15.10
C ALA A 145 -7.45 -6.07 -15.71
N HIS A 146 -6.94 -7.20 -15.21
CA HIS A 146 -7.38 -8.52 -15.69
C HIS A 146 -8.83 -8.84 -15.32
N ARG A 147 -9.27 -8.47 -14.12
CA ARG A 147 -10.65 -8.68 -13.65
C ARG A 147 -11.68 -7.92 -14.48
N THR A 148 -11.37 -6.69 -14.88
CA THR A 148 -12.28 -5.88 -15.71
C THR A 148 -12.41 -6.45 -17.12
N GLN A 149 -11.32 -6.95 -17.70
CA GLN A 149 -11.34 -7.61 -19.02
C GLN A 149 -12.14 -8.92 -19.00
N GLU A 150 -11.97 -9.78 -18.00
CA GLU A 150 -12.75 -11.03 -17.87
C GLU A 150 -14.25 -10.75 -17.73
N THR A 151 -14.62 -9.73 -16.95
CA THR A 151 -16.02 -9.33 -16.75
C THR A 151 -16.64 -8.82 -18.06
N ALA A 152 -15.92 -7.97 -18.80
CA ALA A 152 -16.37 -7.44 -20.08
C ALA A 152 -16.51 -8.53 -21.16
N ALA A 153 -15.57 -9.47 -21.22
CA ALA A 153 -15.64 -10.61 -22.12
C ALA A 153 -16.85 -11.50 -21.81
N THR A 154 -17.10 -11.79 -20.53
CA THR A 154 -18.26 -12.59 -20.09
C THR A 154 -19.59 -11.90 -20.43
N ALA A 155 -19.69 -10.58 -20.24
CA ALA A 155 -20.88 -9.80 -20.60
C ALA A 155 -21.16 -9.81 -22.11
N THR A 156 -20.11 -9.88 -22.94
CA THR A 156 -20.24 -9.92 -24.40
C THR A 156 -20.67 -11.32 -24.89
N LEU A 157 -20.24 -12.37 -24.20
CA LEU A 157 -20.58 -13.77 -24.52
C LEU A 157 -21.95 -14.22 -24.00
N THR A 158 -22.56 -13.46 -23.08
CA THR A 158 -23.90 -13.78 -22.57
C THR A 158 -24.93 -13.38 -23.65
N PRO A 159 -25.66 -14.33 -24.26
CA PRO A 159 -26.60 -14.00 -25.32
C PRO A 159 -27.63 -12.99 -24.80
N ARG A 160 -27.80 -11.87 -25.51
CA ARG A 160 -28.93 -10.97 -25.27
C ARG A 160 -30.19 -11.82 -25.34
N PRO A 161 -31.10 -11.79 -24.35
CA PRO A 161 -32.33 -12.57 -24.43
C PRO A 161 -32.96 -12.24 -25.78
N LEU A 162 -33.18 -13.25 -26.62
CA LEU A 162 -33.99 -13.10 -27.82
C LEU A 162 -35.28 -12.46 -27.33
N ALA A 163 -35.49 -11.20 -27.70
CA ALA A 163 -36.77 -10.55 -27.49
C ALA A 163 -37.79 -11.52 -28.08
N ALA A 164 -38.60 -12.13 -27.22
CA ALA A 164 -39.59 -13.09 -27.64
C ALA A 164 -40.32 -12.48 -28.83
N GLU A 165 -40.20 -13.12 -29.99
CA GLU A 165 -40.94 -12.77 -31.19
C GLU A 165 -42.39 -12.59 -30.75
N GLN A 166 -42.86 -11.33 -30.72
CA GLN A 166 -44.28 -11.08 -30.57
C GLN A 166 -44.93 -11.65 -31.84
N PRO A 167 -45.83 -12.64 -31.73
CA PRO A 167 -46.51 -13.16 -32.91
C PRO A 167 -47.36 -12.04 -33.49
N ASN A 168 -46.96 -11.55 -34.65
CA ASN A 168 -47.75 -10.62 -35.44
C ASN A 168 -48.94 -11.40 -36.01
N GLY A 169 -50.14 -11.19 -35.46
CA GLY A 169 -51.34 -11.84 -35.97
C GLY A 169 -52.61 -11.48 -35.20
N GLY A 170 -53.33 -10.46 -35.69
CA GLY A 170 -54.72 -10.23 -35.26
C GLY A 170 -55.20 -8.80 -35.50
N ILE A 171 -55.68 -8.54 -36.71
CA ILE A 171 -56.52 -7.37 -37.04
C ILE A 171 -57.74 -7.39 -36.10
N HIS A 172 -57.87 -6.40 -35.23
CA HIS A 172 -59.12 -6.10 -34.55
C HIS A 172 -59.72 -4.82 -35.15
N PRO A 173 -60.94 -4.86 -35.72
CA PRO A 173 -61.67 -3.66 -36.08
C PRO A 173 -62.15 -2.96 -34.79
N GLY A 174 -61.86 -1.67 -34.66
CA GLY A 174 -62.27 -0.88 -33.49
C GLY A 174 -63.78 -0.62 -33.41
N PRO A 175 -64.23 -0.03 -32.30
CA PRO A 175 -65.33 0.91 -32.33
C PRO A 175 -64.90 2.32 -31.92
N ALA A 176 -65.75 3.25 -32.37
CA ALA A 176 -65.63 4.70 -32.45
C ALA A 176 -65.58 5.45 -31.08
N PRO A 177 -65.36 6.78 -31.08
CA PRO A 177 -64.86 7.54 -29.93
C PRO A 177 -66.00 8.04 -29.02
N VAL A 178 -65.71 8.17 -27.72
CA VAL A 178 -66.53 8.95 -26.80
C VAL A 178 -65.76 10.19 -26.36
N ALA A 179 -66.35 11.33 -26.68
CA ALA A 179 -65.88 12.67 -26.35
C ALA A 179 -66.07 12.97 -24.85
N GLY A 180 -65.11 13.69 -24.27
CA GLY A 180 -65.19 14.25 -22.92
C GLY A 180 -63.91 14.99 -22.53
N SER A 181 -63.84 16.28 -22.87
CA SER A 181 -62.84 17.26 -22.38
C SER A 181 -63.45 18.07 -21.22
N PRO A 182 -62.75 19.03 -20.58
CA PRO A 182 -61.38 19.04 -20.04
C PRO A 182 -61.36 19.59 -18.58
N THR A 183 -60.27 19.42 -17.84
CA THR A 183 -59.90 20.41 -16.81
C THR A 183 -58.39 20.54 -16.68
N ALA A 184 -57.96 21.80 -16.66
CA ALA A 184 -56.60 22.30 -16.69
C ALA A 184 -55.99 22.46 -15.29
N GLN A 185 -54.65 22.40 -15.21
CA GLN A 185 -53.74 23.19 -14.34
C GLN A 185 -52.31 22.60 -14.53
N VAL A 186 -51.38 23.19 -15.29
CA VAL A 186 -50.55 24.40 -15.08
C VAL A 186 -49.64 24.35 -13.83
N GLY A 187 -48.44 23.76 -14.02
CA GLY A 187 -47.09 24.25 -13.63
C GLY A 187 -46.61 24.13 -12.16
N PRO A 188 -45.30 24.37 -11.85
CA PRO A 188 -44.14 24.42 -12.74
C PRO A 188 -42.92 23.58 -12.27
N THR A 189 -41.99 23.49 -13.21
CA THR A 189 -40.58 23.10 -13.18
C THR A 189 -39.77 23.56 -11.95
N LEU A 190 -38.98 22.67 -11.36
CA LEU A 190 -37.84 23.03 -10.50
C LEU A 190 -36.53 22.72 -11.23
N GLN A 191 -35.93 23.78 -11.77
CA GLN A 191 -34.58 23.80 -12.32
C GLN A 191 -33.68 24.51 -11.31
N GLY A 192 -32.62 23.83 -10.88
CA GLY A 192 -31.36 24.45 -10.45
C GLY A 192 -31.29 25.00 -9.02
N GLN A 193 -30.35 24.47 -8.24
CA GLN A 193 -29.31 25.29 -7.60
C GLN A 193 -28.14 24.42 -7.14
N ARG A 194 -27.01 24.55 -7.83
CA ARG A 194 -25.69 24.12 -7.36
C ARG A 194 -25.19 25.18 -6.38
N ALA A 195 -24.78 24.76 -5.18
CA ALA A 195 -24.07 25.63 -4.24
C ALA A 195 -22.58 25.73 -4.61
N PRO A 196 -21.98 26.94 -4.63
CA PRO A 196 -20.54 27.11 -4.76
C PRO A 196 -19.89 27.12 -3.38
N TRP A 197 -18.97 26.18 -3.13
CA TRP A 197 -18.10 26.23 -1.95
C TRP A 197 -17.07 27.35 -2.14
N THR A 198 -17.22 28.41 -1.36
CA THR A 198 -16.31 29.55 -1.28
C THR A 198 -15.07 29.20 -0.47
N ARG A 199 -13.90 29.59 -1.01
CA ARG A 199 -12.62 29.65 -0.32
C ARG A 199 -12.67 30.68 0.81
N GLY A 200 -12.16 30.31 1.99
CA GLY A 200 -11.76 31.25 3.05
C GLY A 200 -10.25 31.16 3.30
N PRO A 201 -9.51 32.28 3.49
CA PRO A 201 -8.05 32.26 3.65
C PRO A 201 -7.58 32.37 5.11
N ARG A 202 -6.37 31.81 5.33
CA ARG A 202 -5.31 32.17 6.32
C ARG A 202 -5.59 32.06 7.82
N ARG A 203 -4.70 31.33 8.51
CA ARG A 203 -3.58 31.92 9.28
C ARG A 203 -2.33 31.06 9.11
#